data_AF-A0AAU4IHG0-F1
#
_entry.id   AF-A0AAU4IHG0-F1
#
_cell.length_a   1.000
_cell.length_b   1.000
_cell.length_c   1.000
_cell.angle_alpha   90.00
_cell.angle_beta   90.00
_cell.angle_gamma   90.00
#
_symmetry.space_group_name_H-M   'P 1'
#
loop_
_entity.id
_entity.type
_entity.pdbx_description
1 polymer ?
#
loop_
_entity_poly.entity_id
_entity_poly.type
_entity_poly.pdbx_seq_one_letter_code
_entity_poly.pdbx_strand_id
1 'polypeptide(L)'
;MSDQIAKARGAVFPALRGWGVRAARPALALPVGLAGLVLGLIGQGRRAVRLQAWTSGVPGWTLPRIAARALLGLPLDIAAFVLGAYSVFNTVRNLGYPIWYGTTDYHQAWGGPTLTGVWAVHAFGWLACLYLIGWILRGIGRGQQSITRRVAGASAA
;
A
#
# COMPACT_ATOMS: atom_id res chain seq x y z
N MET A 1 29.82 2.40 -21.68
CA MET A 1 29.38 2.51 -20.26
C MET A 1 28.10 3.35 -20.11
N SER A 2 27.93 4.43 -20.88
CA SER A 2 26.72 5.27 -20.94
C SER A 2 25.43 4.50 -21.28
N ASP A 3 25.47 3.61 -22.26
CA ASP A 3 24.28 2.86 -22.72
C ASP A 3 23.75 1.85 -21.68
N GLN A 4 24.63 1.25 -20.88
CA GLN A 4 24.20 0.36 -19.80
C GLN A 4 23.52 1.11 -18.65
N ILE A 5 23.98 2.33 -18.35
CA ILE A 5 23.37 3.20 -17.34
C ILE A 5 22.00 3.69 -17.82
N ALA A 6 21.86 4.04 -19.10
CA ALA A 6 20.58 4.44 -19.70
C ALA A 6 19.56 3.29 -19.71
N LYS A 7 20.00 2.08 -20.09
CA LYS A 7 19.14 0.87 -20.11
C LYS A 7 18.71 0.44 -18.70
N ALA A 8 19.62 0.52 -17.71
CA ALA A 8 19.29 0.26 -16.31
C ALA A 8 18.27 1.27 -15.77
N ARG A 9 18.45 2.58 -16.06
CA ARG A 9 17.46 3.62 -15.71
C ARG A 9 16.09 3.35 -16.35
N GLY A 10 16.06 2.96 -17.61
CA GLY A 10 14.82 2.63 -18.33
C GLY A 10 14.00 1.49 -17.70
N ALA A 11 14.64 0.54 -17.02
CA ALA A 11 13.98 -0.60 -16.37
C ALA A 11 13.63 -0.36 -14.88
N VAL A 12 14.48 0.39 -14.17
CA VAL A 12 14.35 0.59 -12.71
C VAL A 12 13.16 1.50 -12.35
N PHE A 13 12.94 2.60 -13.08
CA PHE A 13 11.83 3.52 -12.78
C PHE A 13 10.43 2.87 -12.95
N PRO A 14 10.15 2.11 -14.02
CA PRO A 14 8.91 1.36 -14.14
C PRO A 14 8.74 0.28 -13.05
N ALA A 15 9.82 -0.39 -12.66
CA ALA A 15 9.79 -1.42 -11.63
C ALA A 15 9.42 -0.85 -10.25
N LEU A 16 10.01 0.30 -9.88
CA LEU A 16 9.71 1.02 -8.63
C LEU A 16 8.28 1.58 -8.64
N ARG A 17 7.84 2.17 -9.76
CA ARG A 17 6.45 2.64 -9.92
C ARG A 17 5.46 1.48 -9.79
N GLY A 18 5.74 0.36 -10.46
CA GLY A 18 4.91 -0.85 -10.37
C GLY A 18 4.90 -1.43 -8.96
N TRP A 19 6.01 -1.37 -8.24
CA TRP A 19 6.12 -1.81 -6.85
C TRP A 19 5.23 -0.96 -5.91
N GLY A 20 5.29 0.37 -6.03
CA GLY A 20 4.46 1.29 -5.26
C GLY A 20 2.95 1.10 -5.52
N VAL A 21 2.54 0.99 -6.78
CA VAL A 21 1.12 0.77 -7.13
C VAL A 21 0.61 -0.58 -6.61
N ARG A 22 1.45 -1.63 -6.63
CA ARG A 22 1.08 -2.96 -6.12
C ARG A 22 0.96 -2.99 -4.59
N ALA A 23 1.74 -2.18 -3.87
CA ALA A 23 1.66 -2.07 -2.41
C ALA A 23 0.51 -1.15 -1.95
N ALA A 24 0.21 -0.09 -2.72
CA ALA A 24 -0.85 0.86 -2.37
C ALA A 24 -2.26 0.26 -2.48
N ARG A 25 -2.51 -0.61 -3.46
CA ARG A 25 -3.83 -1.21 -3.70
C ARG A 25 -4.40 -1.97 -2.49
N PRO A 26 -3.67 -2.90 -1.86
CA PRO A 26 -4.12 -3.58 -0.65
C PRO A 26 -4.49 -2.63 0.49
N ALA A 27 -3.67 -1.60 0.71
CA ALA A 27 -3.89 -0.63 1.78
C ALA A 27 -5.14 0.23 1.56
N LEU A 28 -5.54 0.45 0.30
CA LEU A 28 -6.75 1.20 -0.04
C LEU A 28 -8.04 0.37 0.04
N ALA A 29 -7.96 -0.94 0.28
CA ALA A 29 -9.14 -1.80 0.31
C ALA A 29 -10.12 -1.40 1.43
N LEU A 30 -9.61 -1.07 2.62
CA LEU A 30 -10.43 -0.63 3.75
C LEU A 30 -11.20 0.68 3.46
N PRO A 31 -10.56 1.80 3.08
CA PRO A 31 -11.30 3.03 2.79
C PRO A 31 -12.27 2.88 1.61
N VAL A 32 -11.92 2.08 0.59
CA VAL A 32 -12.81 1.78 -0.54
C VAL A 32 -14.03 0.96 -0.09
N GLY A 33 -13.82 -0.05 0.75
CA GLY A 33 -14.89 -0.88 1.32
C GLY A 33 -15.87 -0.05 2.16
N LEU A 34 -15.34 0.79 3.06
CA LEU A 34 -16.13 1.70 3.88
C LEU A 34 -16.90 2.72 3.03
N ALA A 35 -16.25 3.34 2.05
CA ALA A 35 -16.92 4.28 1.13
C ALA A 35 -18.05 3.59 0.35
N GLY A 36 -17.85 2.36 -0.13
CA GLY A 36 -18.89 1.58 -0.79
C GLY A 36 -20.08 1.27 0.12
N LEU A 37 -19.82 0.90 1.38
CA LEU A 37 -20.87 0.66 2.39
C LEU A 37 -21.67 1.93 2.68
N VAL A 38 -20.99 3.04 2.97
CA VAL A 38 -21.63 4.34 3.25
C VAL A 38 -22.49 4.77 2.06
N LEU A 39 -21.96 4.71 0.83
CA LEU A 39 -22.72 5.01 -0.38
C LEU A 39 -23.95 4.11 -0.53
N GLY A 40 -23.86 2.83 -0.18
CA GLY A 40 -25.01 1.93 -0.17
C GLY A 40 -26.09 2.34 0.83
N LEU A 41 -25.69 2.68 2.06
CA LEU A 41 -26.60 3.05 3.14
C LEU A 41 -27.34 4.37 2.88
N ILE A 42 -26.70 5.33 2.20
CA ILE A 42 -27.32 6.62 1.84
C ILE A 42 -28.11 6.59 0.52
N GLY A 43 -28.45 5.39 0.02
CA GLY A 43 -29.23 5.22 -1.21
C GLY A 43 -28.45 5.43 -2.52
N GLN A 44 -27.14 5.66 -2.46
CA GLN A 44 -26.26 5.86 -3.62
C GLN A 44 -25.72 4.53 -4.19
N GLY A 45 -26.56 3.50 -4.26
CA GLY A 45 -26.15 2.15 -4.61
C GLY A 45 -25.46 2.01 -5.97
N ARG A 46 -25.88 2.81 -6.98
CA ARG A 46 -25.21 2.86 -8.29
C ARG A 46 -23.75 3.34 -8.17
N ARG A 47 -23.48 4.32 -7.31
CA ARG A 47 -22.12 4.83 -7.05
C ARG A 47 -21.29 3.80 -6.28
N ALA A 48 -21.88 3.13 -5.29
CA ALA A 48 -21.23 2.05 -4.54
C ALA A 48 -20.78 0.90 -5.46
N VAL A 49 -21.67 0.43 -6.34
CA VAL A 49 -21.39 -0.63 -7.33
C VAL A 49 -20.32 -0.19 -8.32
N ARG A 50 -20.40 1.04 -8.83
CA ARG A 50 -19.41 1.59 -9.77
C ARG A 50 -18.03 1.71 -9.13
N LEU A 51 -17.96 2.20 -7.88
CA LEU A 51 -16.71 2.30 -7.13
C LEU A 51 -16.05 0.93 -6.98
N GLN A 52 -16.82 -0.08 -6.56
CA GLN A 52 -16.29 -1.43 -6.35
C GLN A 52 -15.90 -2.13 -7.66
N ALA A 53 -16.67 -1.96 -8.74
CA ALA A 53 -16.31 -2.48 -10.05
C ALA A 53 -15.01 -1.85 -10.58
N TRP A 54 -14.85 -0.53 -10.41
CA TRP A 54 -13.65 0.19 -10.85
C TRP A 54 -12.39 -0.21 -10.07
N THR A 55 -12.48 -0.33 -8.74
CA THR A 55 -11.32 -0.67 -7.90
C THR A 55 -10.91 -2.13 -8.00
N SER A 56 -11.89 -3.04 -8.06
CA SER A 56 -11.63 -4.48 -8.12
C SER A 56 -11.35 -4.99 -9.54
N GLY A 57 -11.85 -4.30 -10.57
CA GLY A 57 -11.83 -4.78 -11.96
C GLY A 57 -12.74 -5.99 -12.20
N VAL A 58 -13.61 -6.35 -11.25
CA VAL A 58 -14.53 -7.49 -11.34
C VAL A 58 -15.97 -7.00 -11.48
N PRO A 59 -16.74 -7.51 -12.45
CA PRO A 59 -18.16 -7.17 -12.60
C PRO A 59 -19.03 -7.86 -11.54
N GLY A 60 -20.35 -7.57 -11.56
CA GLY A 60 -21.31 -8.31 -10.74
C GLY A 60 -21.45 -7.82 -9.29
N TRP A 61 -21.05 -6.60 -8.97
CA TRP A 61 -21.28 -6.06 -7.63
C TRP A 61 -22.75 -5.72 -7.38
N THR A 62 -23.24 -6.13 -6.21
CA THR A 62 -24.53 -5.73 -5.64
C THR A 62 -24.29 -5.24 -4.22
N LEU A 63 -25.21 -4.45 -3.63
CA LEU A 63 -25.05 -3.96 -2.26
C LEU A 63 -24.79 -5.09 -1.23
N PRO A 64 -25.52 -6.23 -1.26
CA PRO A 64 -25.21 -7.36 -0.38
C PRO A 64 -23.80 -7.92 -0.58
N ARG A 65 -23.30 -7.99 -1.83
CA ARG A 65 -21.93 -8.45 -2.11
C ARG A 65 -20.88 -7.47 -1.62
N ILE A 66 -21.14 -6.17 -1.69
CA ILE A 66 -20.25 -5.13 -1.13
C ILE A 66 -20.14 -5.33 0.39
N ALA A 67 -21.27 -5.52 1.07
CA ALA A 67 -21.29 -5.77 2.51
C ALA A 67 -20.57 -7.09 2.88
N ALA A 68 -20.86 -8.18 2.15
CA ALA A 68 -20.21 -9.47 2.35
C ALA A 68 -18.68 -9.36 2.17
N ARG A 69 -18.20 -8.67 1.12
CA ARG A 69 -16.76 -8.48 0.91
C ARG A 69 -16.14 -7.64 2.03
N ALA A 70 -16.81 -6.57 2.47
CA ALA A 70 -16.31 -5.72 3.55
C ALA A 70 -16.15 -6.50 4.86
N LEU A 71 -17.15 -7.30 5.22
CA LEU A 71 -17.12 -8.13 6.43
C LEU A 71 -16.07 -9.24 6.34
N LEU A 72 -16.09 -10.05 5.27
CA LEU A 72 -15.20 -11.19 5.12
C LEU A 72 -13.73 -10.80 4.99
N GLY A 73 -13.43 -9.63 4.42
CA GLY A 73 -12.06 -9.16 4.27
C GLY A 73 -11.61 -8.17 5.32
N LEU A 74 -12.45 -7.80 6.29
CA LEU A 74 -12.15 -6.76 7.28
C LEU A 74 -10.79 -6.95 7.97
N PRO A 75 -10.41 -8.16 8.45
CA PRO A 75 -9.11 -8.34 9.10
C PRO A 75 -7.93 -8.05 8.16
N LEU A 76 -8.03 -8.50 6.90
CA LEU A 76 -7.00 -8.27 5.89
C LEU A 76 -6.94 -6.80 5.47
N ASP A 77 -8.09 -6.15 5.34
CA ASP A 77 -8.20 -4.76 4.94
C ASP A 77 -7.63 -3.83 6.06
N ILE A 78 -7.90 -4.12 7.33
CA ILE A 78 -7.30 -3.42 8.48
C ILE A 78 -5.78 -3.63 8.50
N ALA A 79 -5.31 -4.88 8.41
CA ALA A 79 -3.88 -5.18 8.44
C ALA A 79 -3.14 -4.47 7.30
N ALA A 80 -3.69 -4.49 6.08
CA ALA A 80 -3.11 -3.80 4.94
C ALA A 80 -3.10 -2.27 5.11
N PHE A 81 -4.19 -1.70 5.63
CA PHE A 81 -4.28 -0.26 5.87
C PHE A 81 -3.27 0.20 6.93
N VAL A 82 -3.17 -0.51 8.05
CA VAL A 82 -2.21 -0.21 9.12
C VAL A 82 -0.78 -0.33 8.62
N LEU A 83 -0.44 -1.39 7.89
CA LEU A 83 0.89 -1.56 7.30
C LEU A 83 1.21 -0.46 6.28
N GLY A 84 0.25 -0.08 5.44
CA GLY A 84 0.40 1.02 4.49
C GLY A 84 0.64 2.36 5.20
N ALA A 85 -0.18 2.69 6.20
CA ALA A 85 -0.04 3.90 7.00
C ALA A 85 1.29 3.93 7.77
N TYR A 86 1.67 2.81 8.38
CA TYR A 86 2.95 2.65 9.05
C TYR A 86 4.12 2.85 8.09
N SER A 87 4.04 2.33 6.85
CA SER A 87 5.05 2.54 5.82
C SER A 87 5.23 4.01 5.46
N VAL A 88 4.13 4.78 5.35
CA VAL A 88 4.17 6.22 5.08
C VAL A 88 4.79 6.95 6.26
N PHE A 89 4.31 6.70 7.48
CA PHE A 89 4.87 7.28 8.70
C PHE A 89 6.37 7.00 8.85
N ASN A 90 6.77 5.74 8.66
CA ASN A 90 8.17 5.31 8.77
C ASN A 90 9.05 5.96 7.70
N THR A 91 8.50 6.27 6.52
CA THR A 91 9.20 7.03 5.47
C THR A 91 9.48 8.46 5.95
N VAL A 92 8.46 9.15 6.46
CA VAL A 92 8.61 10.51 7.00
C VAL A 92 9.63 10.52 8.14
N ARG A 93 9.54 9.56 9.06
CA ARG A 93 10.47 9.43 10.19
C ARG A 93 11.92 9.22 9.74
N ASN A 94 12.17 8.26 8.85
CA ASN A 94 13.55 7.93 8.43
C ASN A 94 14.17 9.01 7.54
N LEU A 95 13.39 9.77 6.79
CA LEU A 95 13.92 10.93 6.05
C LEU A 95 14.09 12.15 6.97
N GLY A 96 13.16 12.37 7.89
CA GLY A 96 13.21 13.46 8.85
C GLY A 96 14.34 13.35 9.87
N TYR A 97 14.71 12.14 10.27
CA TYR A 97 15.74 11.92 11.30
C TYR A 97 17.11 12.48 10.87
N PRO A 98 17.69 12.11 9.71
CA PRO A 98 18.93 12.73 9.24
C PRO A 98 18.82 14.24 8.98
N ILE A 99 17.66 14.74 8.56
CA ILE A 99 17.42 16.18 8.35
C ILE A 99 17.52 16.93 9.68
N TRP A 100 16.86 16.43 10.72
CA TRP A 100 16.89 17.00 12.07
C TRP A 100 18.32 17.05 12.65
N TYR A 101 19.06 15.96 12.45
CA TYR A 101 20.47 15.86 12.88
C TYR A 101 21.45 16.58 11.95
N GLY A 102 21.01 17.10 10.81
CA GLY A 102 21.79 18.03 10.00
C GLY A 102 21.92 19.41 10.64
N THR A 103 21.00 19.78 11.51
CA THR A 103 20.97 21.08 12.22
C THR A 103 21.18 20.96 13.73
N THR A 104 21.42 19.74 14.23
CA THR A 104 21.65 19.44 15.65
C THR A 104 22.86 18.51 15.80
N ASP A 105 23.22 18.12 17.03
CA ASP A 105 24.37 17.25 17.28
C ASP A 105 24.11 15.81 16.82
N TYR A 106 24.77 15.40 15.74
CA TYR A 106 24.67 14.06 15.16
C TYR A 106 25.66 13.05 15.75
N HIS A 107 26.60 13.47 16.61
CA HIS A 107 27.65 12.56 17.10
C HIS A 107 27.11 11.41 17.95
N GLN A 108 26.00 11.63 18.64
CA GLN A 108 25.28 10.62 19.45
C GLN A 108 24.03 10.06 18.75
N ALA A 109 23.77 10.45 17.49
CA ALA A 109 22.64 9.95 16.72
C ALA A 109 22.89 8.51 16.24
N TRP A 110 21.83 7.78 15.92
CA TRP A 110 21.96 6.45 15.31
C TRP A 110 22.61 6.57 13.92
N GLY A 111 23.76 5.92 13.75
CA GLY A 111 24.61 6.07 12.57
C GLY A 111 25.68 7.17 12.69
N GLY A 112 25.76 7.88 13.82
CA GLY A 112 26.92 8.72 14.16
C GLY A 112 28.24 7.92 14.21
N PRO A 113 29.41 8.58 14.29
CA PRO A 113 29.61 9.98 14.63
C PRO A 113 29.70 10.90 13.39
N THR A 114 29.23 10.46 12.22
CA THR A 114 29.21 11.27 10.99
C THR A 114 27.78 11.45 10.49
N LEU A 115 27.46 12.61 9.91
CA LEU A 115 26.16 12.84 9.29
C LEU A 115 25.89 11.84 8.14
N THR A 116 26.94 11.42 7.43
CA THR A 116 26.82 10.40 6.37
C THR A 116 26.38 9.05 6.91
N GLY A 117 26.91 8.63 8.07
CA GLY A 117 26.49 7.38 8.70
C GLY A 117 25.03 7.43 9.19
N VAL A 118 24.57 8.58 9.70
CA VAL A 118 23.15 8.79 10.05
C VAL A 118 22.26 8.62 8.81
N TRP A 119 22.61 9.27 7.70
CA TRP A 119 21.91 9.06 6.42
C TRP A 119 21.93 7.60 5.97
N ALA A 120 23.08 6.93 6.05
CA ALA A 120 23.23 5.54 5.61
C ALA A 120 22.33 4.58 6.39
N VAL A 121 22.33 4.66 7.72
CA VAL A 121 21.50 3.81 8.59
C VAL A 121 20.02 4.01 8.28
N HIS A 122 19.56 5.25 8.14
CA HIS A 122 18.15 5.52 7.90
C HIS A 122 17.70 5.24 6.47
N ALA A 123 18.55 5.48 5.47
CA ALA A 123 18.26 5.08 4.09
C ALA A 123 18.18 3.56 3.96
N PHE A 124 19.13 2.83 4.54
CA PHE A 124 19.13 1.37 4.50
C PHE A 124 17.95 0.76 5.28
N GLY A 125 17.73 1.23 6.52
CA GLY A 125 16.60 0.80 7.33
C GLY A 125 15.25 1.09 6.65
N TRP A 126 15.11 2.25 6.03
CA TRP A 126 13.93 2.60 5.25
C TRP A 126 13.71 1.67 4.06
N LEU A 127 14.74 1.42 3.25
CA LEU A 127 14.64 0.51 2.09
C LEU A 127 14.30 -0.92 2.51
N ALA A 128 14.91 -1.42 3.58
CA ALA A 128 14.63 -2.75 4.13
C ALA A 128 13.18 -2.85 4.62
N CYS A 129 12.70 -1.85 5.39
CA CYS A 129 11.30 -1.78 5.83
C CYS A 129 10.34 -1.72 4.66
N LEU A 130 10.59 -0.87 3.67
CA LEU A 130 9.78 -0.76 2.46
C LEU A 130 9.67 -2.13 1.78
N TYR A 131 10.81 -2.77 1.51
CA TYR A 131 10.85 -4.08 0.86
C TYR A 131 10.02 -5.12 1.62
N LEU A 132 10.22 -5.23 2.94
CA LEU A 132 9.52 -6.19 3.79
C LEU A 132 8.01 -5.91 3.83
N ILE A 133 7.59 -4.68 4.11
CA ILE A 133 6.17 -4.30 4.15
C ILE A 133 5.52 -4.53 2.78
N GLY A 134 6.20 -4.13 1.70
CA GLY A 134 5.71 -4.37 0.34
C GLY A 134 5.56 -5.85 0.02
N TRP A 135 6.44 -6.72 0.51
CA TRP A 135 6.31 -8.16 0.39
C TRP A 135 5.08 -8.70 1.16
N ILE A 136 4.89 -8.28 2.41
CA ILE A 136 3.73 -8.66 3.23
C ILE A 136 2.42 -8.19 2.57
N LEU A 137 2.36 -6.92 2.11
CA LEU A 137 1.20 -6.34 1.44
C LEU A 137 0.82 -7.10 0.17
N ARG A 138 1.78 -7.64 -0.58
CA ARG A 138 1.47 -8.52 -1.73
C ARG A 138 0.79 -9.81 -1.28
N GLY A 139 1.25 -10.41 -0.19
CA GLY A 139 0.62 -11.59 0.41
C GLY A 139 -0.84 -11.31 0.80
N ILE A 140 -1.05 -10.24 1.55
CA ILE A 140 -2.40 -9.78 1.94
C ILE A 140 -3.27 -9.48 0.71
N GLY A 141 -2.71 -8.79 -0.29
CA GLY A 141 -3.39 -8.45 -1.54
C GLY A 141 -3.90 -9.67 -2.30
N ARG A 142 -3.16 -10.79 -2.30
CA ARG A 142 -3.63 -12.06 -2.89
C ARG A 142 -4.84 -12.62 -2.12
N GLY A 143 -4.81 -12.54 -0.79
CA GLY A 143 -5.95 -12.92 0.06
C GLY A 143 -7.19 -12.08 -0.22
N GLN A 144 -7.04 -10.76 -0.25
CA GLN A 144 -8.11 -9.81 -0.60
C GLN A 144 -8.71 -10.10 -1.98
N GLN A 145 -7.87 -10.39 -2.99
CA GLN A 145 -8.33 -10.76 -4.34
C GLN A 145 -9.07 -12.10 -4.38
N SER A 146 -8.64 -13.08 -3.57
CA SER A 146 -9.33 -14.36 -3.44
C SER A 146 -10.75 -14.16 -2.91
N ILE A 147 -10.91 -13.39 -1.82
CA ILE A 147 -12.22 -13.06 -1.25
C ILE A 147 -13.07 -12.31 -2.27
N THR A 148 -12.51 -11.29 -2.93
CA THR A 148 -13.21 -10.52 -3.96
C THR A 148 -13.75 -11.41 -5.08
N ARG A 149 -12.94 -12.33 -5.61
CA ARG A 149 -13.38 -13.24 -6.68
C ARG A 149 -14.48 -14.19 -6.22
N ARG A 150 -14.39 -14.71 -4.98
CA ARG A 150 -15.45 -15.57 -4.42
C ARG A 150 -16.75 -14.80 -4.23
N VAL A 151 -16.71 -13.60 -3.69
CA VAL A 151 -17.92 -12.80 -3.42
C VAL A 151 -18.56 -12.25 -4.70
N ALA A 152 -17.76 -11.78 -5.66
CA ALA A 152 -18.28 -11.21 -6.91
C ALA A 152 -18.59 -12.27 -7.98
N GLY A 153 -17.89 -13.41 -7.96
CA GLY A 153 -18.02 -14.48 -8.95
C GLY A 153 -18.96 -15.64 -8.58
N ALA A 154 -19.39 -15.78 -7.32
CA ALA A 154 -20.24 -16.89 -6.87
C ALA A 154 -21.71 -16.86 -7.35
N SER A 155 -22.04 -16.18 -8.45
CA SER A 155 -23.35 -16.38 -9.11
C SER A 155 -23.26 -16.18 -10.62
N ALA A 156 -22.59 -17.13 -11.27
CA ALA A 156 -22.76 -17.47 -12.69
C ALA A 156 -23.01 -18.98 -12.86
N ALA A 157 -23.40 -19.68 -11.79
CA ALA A 157 -23.79 -21.08 -11.76
C ALA A 157 -25.13 -21.18 -11.03
#